data_AF-A0A9L0KIE1-F1
#
_entry.id   AF-A0A9L0KIE1-F1
#
_cell.length_a   1.000
_cell.length_b   1.000
_cell.length_c   1.000
_cell.angle_alpha   90.00
_cell.angle_beta   90.00
_cell.angle_gamma   90.00
#
_symmetry.space_group_name_H-M   'P 1'
#
loop_
_entity.id
_entity.type
_entity.pdbx_description
1 polymer ?
#
loop_
_entity_poly.entity_id
_entity_poly.type
_entity_poly.pdbx_seq_one_letter_code
_entity_poly.pdbx_strand_id
1 'polypeptide(L)'
;MKGDLGSPSSIVLQKYRKDIPSWPSGKKPIGILDLLNEALRRERMRLKSKVKQIKELLLKPETQAKIRRELLEGRSLNSSDQGSDVDFSTALA
;
A
#
# COMPACT_ATOMS: atom_id res chain seq x y z
N MET A 1 -57.54 -4.17 -42.12
CA MET A 1 -56.64 -4.61 -41.03
C MET A 1 -55.47 -3.63 -41.01
N LYS A 2 -55.32 -2.89 -39.91
CA LYS A 2 -54.36 -1.77 -39.78
C LYS A 2 -52.99 -2.35 -39.41
N GLY A 3 -52.02 -2.28 -40.32
CA GLY A 3 -50.63 -2.65 -40.05
C GLY A 3 -49.89 -1.44 -39.50
N ASP A 4 -49.71 -1.38 -38.18
CA ASP A 4 -48.78 -0.43 -37.56
C ASP A 4 -47.36 -0.82 -37.96
N LEU A 5 -46.86 -0.19 -39.03
CA LEU A 5 -45.45 -0.20 -39.39
C LEU A 5 -44.71 0.65 -38.35
N GLY A 6 -44.34 0.03 -37.24
CA GLY A 6 -43.44 0.63 -36.27
C GLY A 6 -42.21 1.18 -37.01
N SER A 7 -41.87 2.45 -36.77
CA SER A 7 -40.79 3.14 -37.46
C SER A 7 -39.54 2.25 -37.57
N PRO A 8 -38.90 2.14 -38.76
CA PRO A 8 -37.70 1.32 -38.95
C PRO A 8 -36.61 1.60 -37.91
N SER A 9 -36.51 2.86 -37.48
CA SER A 9 -35.61 3.32 -36.42
C SER A 9 -35.85 2.60 -35.08
N SER A 10 -37.10 2.30 -34.73
CA SER A 10 -37.46 1.57 -33.50
C SER A 10 -37.06 0.09 -33.56
N ILE A 11 -37.23 -0.56 -34.73
CA ILE A 11 -36.88 -1.98 -34.93
C ILE A 11 -35.36 -2.17 -34.91
N VAL A 12 -34.63 -1.27 -35.57
CA VAL A 12 -33.16 -1.29 -35.59
C VAL A 12 -32.61 -1.06 -34.18
N LEU A 13 -33.10 -0.05 -33.46
CA LEU A 13 -32.68 0.22 -32.07
C LEU A 13 -33.06 -0.92 -31.10
N GLN A 14 -34.19 -1.59 -31.30
CA GLN A 14 -34.56 -2.76 -30.51
C GLN A 14 -33.64 -3.96 -30.75
N LYS A 15 -33.14 -4.16 -31.97
CA LYS A 15 -32.13 -5.20 -32.25
C LYS A 15 -30.83 -4.91 -31.51
N TYR A 16 -30.32 -3.68 -31.57
CA TYR A 16 -29.13 -3.28 -30.81
C TYR A 16 -29.28 -3.47 -29.29
N ARG A 17 -30.48 -3.28 -28.72
CA ARG A 17 -30.74 -3.56 -27.29
C ARG A 17 -30.64 -5.04 -26.90
N LYS A 18 -30.89 -5.97 -27.83
CA LYS A 18 -30.79 -7.42 -27.57
C LYS A 18 -29.34 -7.90 -27.57
N ASP A 19 -28.46 -7.19 -28.27
CA ASP A 19 -27.06 -7.58 -28.48
C ASP A 19 -26.10 -6.98 -27.46
N ILE A 20 -26.57 -6.11 -26.56
CA ILE A 20 -25.80 -5.69 -25.38
C ILE A 20 -25.78 -6.90 -24.44
N PRO A 21 -24.61 -7.48 -24.12
CA PRO A 21 -24.55 -8.55 -23.13
C PRO A 21 -24.98 -7.98 -21.78
N SER A 22 -26.24 -8.23 -21.41
CA SER A 22 -26.69 -8.06 -20.05
C SER A 22 -26.07 -9.19 -19.25
N TRP A 23 -24.97 -8.88 -18.55
CA TRP A 23 -24.47 -9.81 -17.54
C TRP A 23 -25.65 -10.16 -16.63
N PRO A 24 -25.99 -11.45 -16.41
CA PRO A 24 -27.20 -11.84 -15.69
C PRO A 24 -27.31 -11.24 -14.27
N SER A 25 -26.18 -10.81 -13.70
CA SER A 25 -26.07 -10.18 -12.39
C SER A 25 -25.96 -8.65 -12.41
N GLY A 26 -25.97 -8.00 -13.59
CA GLY A 26 -25.73 -6.57 -13.75
C GLY A 26 -24.34 -6.09 -13.33
N LYS A 27 -23.45 -7.01 -12.91
CA LYS A 27 -22.10 -6.72 -12.43
C LYS A 27 -21.10 -7.33 -13.38
N LYS A 28 -20.07 -6.56 -13.74
CA LYS A 28 -18.93 -7.06 -14.50
C LYS A 28 -18.30 -8.21 -13.70
N PRO A 29 -18.01 -9.36 -14.32
CA PRO A 29 -17.36 -10.46 -13.62
C PRO A 29 -16.03 -9.96 -13.05
N ILE A 30 -15.84 -10.14 -11.74
CA ILE A 30 -14.59 -9.80 -11.07
C ILE A 30 -13.56 -10.81 -11.51
N GLY A 31 -12.55 -10.36 -12.24
CA GLY A 31 -11.47 -11.23 -12.70
C GLY A 31 -10.55 -11.63 -11.55
N ILE A 32 -9.82 -12.74 -11.72
CA ILE A 32 -8.77 -13.13 -10.77
C ILE A 32 -7.77 -11.99 -10.55
N LEU A 33 -7.45 -11.23 -11.61
CA LEU A 33 -6.58 -10.06 -11.52
C LEU A 33 -7.16 -8.94 -10.64
N ASP A 34 -8.47 -8.72 -10.68
CA ASP A 34 -9.14 -7.72 -9.82
C ASP A 34 -9.07 -8.14 -8.35
N LEU A 35 -9.25 -9.43 -8.07
CA LEU A 35 -9.10 -9.99 -6.72
C LEU A 35 -7.66 -9.85 -6.21
N LEU A 36 -6.66 -10.14 -7.06
CA LEU A 36 -5.25 -9.99 -6.72
C LEU A 36 -4.88 -8.53 -6.44
N ASN A 37 -5.35 -7.61 -7.28
CA ASN A 37 -5.13 -6.17 -7.09
C ASN A 37 -5.77 -5.67 -5.80
N GLU A 38 -6.99 -6.12 -5.49
CA GLU A 38 -7.67 -5.75 -4.26
C GLU A 38 -6.97 -6.32 -3.01
N ALA A 39 -6.52 -7.58 -3.06
CA ALA A 39 -5.75 -8.20 -1.99
C ALA A 39 -4.44 -7.43 -1.73
N LEU A 40 -3.69 -7.13 -2.80
CA LEU A 40 -2.46 -6.36 -2.73
C LEU A 40 -2.70 -4.94 -2.18
N ARG A 41 -3.78 -4.27 -2.62
CA ARG A 41 -4.16 -2.94 -2.14
C ARG A 41 -4.42 -2.94 -0.63
N ARG A 42 -5.17 -3.93 -0.13
CA ARG A 42 -5.46 -4.08 1.31
C ARG A 42 -4.19 -4.28 2.12
N GLU A 43 -3.28 -5.14 1.67
CA GLU A 43 -2.03 -5.38 2.39
C GLU A 43 -1.15 -4.14 2.42
N ARG A 44 -1.05 -3.41 1.31
CA ARG A 44 -0.36 -2.10 1.26
C ARG A 44 -0.93 -1.09 2.24
N MET A 45 -2.27 -0.99 2.33
CA MET A 45 -2.90 -0.08 3.29
C MET A 45 -2.64 -0.49 4.73
N ARG A 46 -2.71 -1.79 5.04
CA ARG A 46 -2.42 -2.34 6.37
C ARG A 46 -0.98 -2.03 6.78
N LEU A 47 -0.03 -2.27 5.88
CA LEU A 47 1.38 -1.97 6.10
C LEU A 47 1.61 -0.47 6.31
N LYS A 48 1.03 0.38 5.46
CA LYS A 48 1.14 1.84 5.57
C LYS A 48 0.64 2.34 6.93
N SER A 49 -0.47 1.79 7.44
CA SER A 49 -1.00 2.14 8.76
C SER A 49 -0.05 1.74 9.89
N LYS A 50 0.48 0.51 9.87
CA LYS A 50 1.48 0.06 10.85
C LYS A 50 2.74 0.90 10.85
N VAL A 51 3.26 1.24 9.66
CA VAL A 51 4.44 2.12 9.52
C VAL A 51 4.16 3.49 10.11
N LYS A 52 2.97 4.05 9.90
CA LYS A 52 2.57 5.33 10.51
C LYS A 52 2.56 5.23 12.03
N GLN A 53 1.96 4.18 12.60
CA GLN A 53 1.94 3.97 14.06
C GLN A 53 3.36 3.84 14.65
N ILE A 54 4.24 3.10 13.98
CA ILE A 54 5.65 2.98 14.41
C ILE A 54 6.33 4.34 14.39
N LYS A 55 6.16 5.12 13.32
CA LYS A 55 6.73 6.48 13.23
C LYS A 55 6.23 7.38 14.35
N GLU A 56 4.92 7.38 14.63
CA GLU A 56 4.33 8.16 15.73
C GLU A 56 4.89 7.72 17.09
N LEU A 57 5.06 6.41 17.31
CA LEU A 57 5.66 5.90 18.54
C LEU A 57 7.12 6.32 18.70
N LEU A 58 7.90 6.29 17.61
CA LEU A 58 9.31 6.72 17.58
C LEU A 58 9.49 8.23 17.71
N LEU A 59 8.45 9.03 17.44
CA LEU A 59 8.46 10.47 17.68
C LEU A 59 8.20 10.83 19.14
N LYS A 60 7.71 9.90 19.97
CA LYS A 60 7.48 10.19 21.39
C LYS A 60 8.82 10.37 22.12
N PRO A 61 8.96 11.42 22.96
CA PRO A 61 10.20 11.71 23.66
C PRO A 61 10.61 10.59 24.61
N GLU A 62 9.66 9.91 25.24
CA GLU A 62 9.91 8.75 26.11
C GLU A 62 10.58 7.60 25.36
N THR A 63 10.04 7.26 24.18
CA THR A 63 10.61 6.22 23.30
C THR A 63 12.00 6.60 22.84
N GLN A 64 12.20 7.85 22.43
CA GLN A 64 13.51 8.35 22.00
C GLN A 64 14.54 8.33 23.13
N ALA A 65 14.16 8.75 24.33
CA ALA A 65 15.02 8.72 25.51
C ALA A 65 15.41 7.28 25.85
N LYS A 66 14.47 6.32 25.77
CA LYS A 66 14.75 4.91 26.00
C LYS A 66 15.70 4.32 24.95
N ILE A 67 15.49 4.63 23.67
CA ILE A 67 16.39 4.22 22.57
C ILE A 67 17.80 4.79 22.78
N ARG A 68 17.91 6.09 23.10
CA ARG A 68 19.20 6.73 23.38
C ARG A 68 19.91 6.08 24.55
N ARG A 69 19.17 5.80 25.63
CA ARG A 69 19.67 5.09 26.81
C ARG A 69 20.25 3.73 26.43
N GLU A 70 19.48 2.90 25.73
CA GLU A 70 19.93 1.56 25.35
C GLU A 70 21.12 1.59 24.37
N LEU A 71 21.14 2.52 23.42
CA LEU A 71 22.22 2.63 22.44
C LEU A 71 23.53 3.20 23.01
N LEU A 72 23.46 4.10 24.00
CA LEU A 72 24.61 4.81 24.53
C LEU A 72 25.07 4.27 25.89
N GLU A 73 24.15 4.02 26.82
CA GLU A 73 24.47 3.49 28.17
C GLU A 73 24.68 1.97 28.15
N GLY A 74 23.93 1.24 27.29
CA GLY A 74 24.12 -0.21 27.12
C GLY A 74 25.43 -0.61 26.44
N ARG A 75 26.09 0.33 25.73
CA ARG A 75 27.40 0.12 25.08
C ARG A 75 28.58 0.36 26.05
N SER A 76 28.40 1.23 27.05
CA SER A 76 29.48 1.65 27.96
C SER A 76 30.05 0.51 28.81
N LEU A 77 29.27 -0.54 29.10
CA LEU A 77 29.71 -1.66 29.94
C LEU A 77 30.60 -2.69 29.23
N ASN A 78 30.76 -2.61 27.91
CA ASN A 78 31.51 -3.61 27.12
C ASN A 78 32.80 -3.05 26.50
N SER A 79 33.15 -1.79 26.74
CA SER A 79 34.35 -1.16 26.17
C SER A 79 35.28 -0.54 27.22
N SER A 80 35.18 -0.99 28.48
CA SER A 80 36.04 -0.48 29.56
C SER A 80 37.40 -1.17 29.66
N ASP A 81 37.81 -1.97 28.67
CA ASP A 81 39.18 -2.46 28.56
C ASP A 81 39.77 -2.16 27.17
N GLN A 82 40.91 -1.48 27.22
CA GLN A 82 41.82 -1.08 26.14
C GLN A 82 41.45 0.14 25.31
N GLY A 83 42.02 1.27 25.75
CA GLY A 83 42.26 2.41 24.91
C GLY A 83 43.24 2.09 23.78
N SER A 84 42.97 2.66 22.62
CA SER A 84 44.00 3.07 21.69
C SER A 84 43.57 4.43 21.18
N ASP A 85 44.30 5.44 21.64
CA ASP A 85 44.41 6.75 21.03
C ASP A 85 44.79 6.55 19.56
N VAL A 86 43.81 6.68 18.66
CA VAL A 86 44.06 6.69 17.21
C VAL A 86 44.04 8.14 16.80
N ASP A 87 45.23 8.75 16.81
CA ASP A 87 45.47 10.09 16.27
C ASP A 87 45.28 10.04 14.74
N PHE A 88 44.28 10.77 14.24
CA PHE A 88 43.94 10.85 12.81
C PHE A 88 44.91 11.73 12.01
N SER A 89 45.98 12.24 12.63
CA SER A 89 46.88 13.23 12.04
C SER A 89 47.88 12.67 11.00
N THR A 90 47.94 11.36 10.75
CA THR A 90 48.93 10.75 9.83
C THR A 90 48.44 10.48 8.39
N ALA A 91 47.20 10.83 8.03
CA ALA A 91 46.65 10.51 6.70
C ALA A 91 46.81 11.65 5.65
N LEU A 92 47.92 12.40 5.67
CA LEU A 92 48.29 13.31 4.58
C LEU A 92 49.81 13.32 4.35
N ALA A 93 50.27 12.40 3.50
CA ALA A 93 51.58 12.46 2.83
C ALA A 93 51.45 11.85 1.43
#